data_AF-A0A7K3XCQ8-F1
#
_entry.id   AF-A0A7K3XCQ8-F1
#
_cell.length_a   1.000
_cell.length_b   1.000
_cell.length_c   1.000
_cell.angle_alpha   90.00
_cell.angle_beta   90.00
_cell.angle_gamma   90.00
#
_symmetry.space_group_name_H-M   'P 1'
#
loop_
_entity.id
_entity.type
_entity.pdbx_description
1 polymer ?
#
loop_
_entity_poly.entity_id
_entity_poly.type
_entity_poly.pdbx_seq_one_letter_code
_entity_poly.pdbx_strand_id
1 'polypeptide(L)'
;MNSITTPGAMIALQATRDEAEQLTTGHDGVTIAAINTPHTAVISGDRDVCEQLARQWRDNGRKATQLKVSHAFHSPHMATIADQFRTVAAGLTYHPPTLPVVSN
;
A
#
# COMPACT_ATOMS: atom_id res chain seq x y z
N MET A 1 -4.06 -8.41 11.85
CA MET A 1 -3.86 -8.68 10.40
C MET A 1 -4.69 -9.86 9.92
N ASN A 2 -4.50 -11.07 10.46
CA ASN A 2 -5.16 -12.31 9.97
C ASN A 2 -6.71 -12.30 9.98
N SER A 3 -7.34 -11.33 10.64
CA SER A 3 -8.80 -11.11 10.61
C SER A 3 -9.29 -10.44 9.32
N ILE A 4 -8.39 -9.93 8.48
CA ILE A 4 -8.70 -9.36 7.18
C ILE A 4 -8.82 -10.53 6.19
N THR A 5 -10.01 -10.71 5.63
CA THR A 5 -10.30 -11.83 4.70
C THR A 5 -10.41 -11.39 3.25
N THR A 6 -10.59 -10.09 3.00
CA THR A 6 -10.66 -9.53 1.64
C THR A 6 -9.36 -9.82 0.88
N PRO A 7 -9.41 -10.39 -0.33
CA PRO A 7 -8.22 -10.63 -1.13
C PRO A 7 -7.53 -9.31 -1.53
N GLY A 8 -6.33 -9.09 -0.99
CA GLY A 8 -5.49 -7.94 -1.31
C GLY A 8 -4.30 -8.30 -2.21
N ALA A 9 -3.73 -7.27 -2.84
CA ALA A 9 -2.42 -7.33 -3.49
C ALA A 9 -1.63 -6.04 -3.25
N MET A 10 -0.31 -6.14 -3.41
CA MET A 10 0.60 -4.99 -3.51
C MET A 10 1.48 -5.14 -4.74
N ILE A 11 1.60 -4.08 -5.53
CA ILE A 11 2.37 -4.07 -6.79
C ILE A 11 3.42 -2.96 -6.71
N ALA A 12 4.69 -3.32 -6.84
CA ALA A 12 5.76 -2.37 -7.06
C ALA A 12 5.79 -1.94 -8.52
N LEU A 13 5.79 -0.63 -8.76
CA LEU A 13 5.82 0.01 -10.07
C LEU A 13 7.12 0.80 -10.22
N GLN A 14 7.76 0.69 -11.39
CA GLN A 14 8.74 1.68 -11.81
C GLN A 14 7.97 2.91 -12.31
N ALA A 15 7.66 3.82 -11.38
CA ALA A 15 6.79 4.97 -11.58
C ALA A 15 7.22 6.13 -10.67
N THR A 16 7.03 7.35 -11.14
CA THR A 16 7.06 8.54 -10.27
C THR A 16 5.80 8.59 -9.40
N ARG A 17 5.77 9.55 -8.46
CA ARG A 17 4.56 9.82 -7.65
C ARG A 17 3.37 10.16 -8.56
N ASP A 18 3.53 11.18 -9.41
CA ASP A 18 2.44 11.71 -10.24
C ASP A 18 1.88 10.64 -11.18
N GLU A 19 2.74 9.78 -11.71
CA GLU A 19 2.35 8.64 -12.53
C GLU A 19 1.53 7.60 -11.75
N ALA A 20 1.92 7.31 -10.51
CA ALA A 20 1.17 6.41 -9.64
C ALA A 20 -0.17 7.03 -9.20
N GLU A 21 -0.22 8.34 -8.97
CA GLU A 21 -1.45 9.07 -8.66
C GLU A 21 -2.42 9.03 -9.85
N GLN A 22 -1.93 9.31 -11.05
CA GLN A 22 -2.72 9.20 -12.28
C GLN A 22 -3.23 7.78 -12.51
N LEU A 23 -2.39 6.77 -12.30
CA LEU A 23 -2.77 5.36 -12.48
C LEU A 23 -3.85 4.90 -11.49
N THR A 24 -3.85 5.44 -10.27
CA THR A 24 -4.80 5.05 -9.21
C THR A 24 -6.05 5.92 -9.15
N THR A 25 -6.06 7.06 -9.83
CA THR A 25 -7.22 7.96 -9.88
C THR A 25 -8.44 7.25 -10.46
N GLY A 26 -9.57 7.29 -9.73
CA GLY A 26 -10.82 6.65 -10.14
C GLY A 26 -10.97 5.18 -9.73
N HIS A 27 -10.02 4.64 -8.96
CA HIS A 27 -10.06 3.28 -8.42
C HIS A 27 -10.21 3.29 -6.90
N ASP A 28 -11.45 3.39 -6.40
CA ASP A 28 -11.79 3.57 -4.96
C ASP A 28 -11.27 2.47 -4.01
N GLY A 29 -10.78 1.34 -4.55
CA GLY A 29 -10.19 0.22 -3.81
C GLY A 29 -8.67 0.12 -3.85
N VAL A 30 -7.96 1.04 -4.51
CA VAL A 30 -6.50 1.02 -4.67
C VAL A 30 -5.89 2.34 -4.21
N THR A 31 -4.83 2.27 -3.42
CA THR A 31 -4.07 3.42 -2.95
C THR A 31 -2.60 3.27 -3.28
N ILE A 32 -1.87 4.39 -3.25
CA ILE A 32 -0.41 4.37 -3.20
C ILE A 32 -0.02 4.02 -1.76
N ALA A 33 0.60 2.85 -1.59
CA ALA A 33 1.09 2.37 -0.31
C ALA A 33 2.42 3.00 0.10
N ALA A 34 3.30 3.27 -0.87
CA ALA A 34 4.62 3.84 -0.62
C ALA A 34 5.21 4.55 -1.85
N ILE A 35 5.99 5.60 -1.60
CA ILE A 35 6.94 6.18 -2.56
C ILE A 35 8.34 5.92 -2.01
N ASN A 36 9.04 4.93 -2.58
CA ASN A 36 10.35 4.49 -2.08
C ASN A 36 11.50 5.29 -2.69
N THR A 37 11.33 5.71 -3.93
CA THR A 37 12.30 6.56 -4.66
C THR A 37 11.53 7.48 -5.61
N PRO A 38 12.19 8.48 -6.24
CA PRO A 38 11.56 9.29 -7.29
C PRO A 38 10.98 8.49 -8.47
N HIS A 39 11.39 7.23 -8.65
CA HIS A 39 10.95 6.36 -9.76
C HIS A 39 10.46 4.97 -9.27
N THR A 40 10.10 4.84 -8.00
CA THR A 40 9.58 3.58 -7.45
C THR A 40 8.46 3.86 -6.49
N ALA A 41 7.26 3.43 -6.86
CA ALA A 41 6.05 3.50 -6.06
C ALA A 41 5.48 2.09 -5.84
N VAL A 42 4.66 1.94 -4.81
CA VAL A 42 3.90 0.71 -4.56
C VAL A 42 2.43 1.07 -4.49
N ILE A 43 1.60 0.38 -5.26
CA ILE A 43 0.14 0.44 -5.12
C ILE A 43 -0.37 -0.77 -4.35
N SER A 44 -1.48 -0.62 -3.65
CA SER A 44 -2.05 -1.64 -2.78
C SER A 44 -3.56 -1.51 -2.71
N GLY A 45 -4.27 -2.65 -2.66
CA GLY A 45 -5.72 -2.64 -2.62
C GLY A 45 -6.35 -3.94 -3.07
N ASP A 46 -7.54 -3.82 -3.67
CA ASP A 46 -8.27 -4.93 -4.27
C ASP A 46 -7.41 -5.67 -5.30
N ARG A 47 -7.27 -6.99 -5.11
CA ARG A 47 -6.35 -7.81 -5.92
C ARG A 47 -6.57 -7.65 -7.41
N ASP A 48 -7.81 -7.81 -7.87
CA ASP A 48 -8.13 -7.84 -9.30
C ASP A 48 -7.84 -6.50 -9.97
N VAL A 49 -8.12 -5.39 -9.26
CA VAL A 49 -7.86 -4.03 -9.73
C VAL A 49 -6.35 -3.77 -9.79
N CYS A 50 -5.61 -4.09 -8.72
CA CYS A 50 -4.16 -3.97 -8.71
C CYS A 50 -3.49 -4.77 -9.84
N GLU A 51 -3.95 -6.00 -10.09
CA GLU A 51 -3.43 -6.83 -11.16
C GLU A 51 -3.78 -6.29 -12.56
N GLN A 52 -4.97 -5.71 -12.73
CA GLN A 52 -5.36 -5.03 -13.97
C GLN A 52 -4.46 -3.82 -14.25
N LEU A 53 -4.25 -2.95 -13.26
CA LEU A 53 -3.36 -1.80 -13.38
C LEU A 53 -1.91 -2.24 -13.66
N ALA A 54 -1.45 -3.31 -13.01
CA ALA A 54 -0.14 -3.90 -13.26
C ALA A 54 0.00 -4.50 -14.68
N ARG A 55 -1.07 -5.05 -15.26
CA ARG A 55 -1.09 -5.50 -16.66
C ARG A 55 -0.99 -4.31 -17.60
N GLN A 56 -1.87 -3.31 -17.45
CA GLN A 56 -1.85 -2.07 -18.24
C GLN A 56 -0.47 -1.38 -18.19
N TRP A 57 0.17 -1.33 -17.02
CA TRP A 57 1.50 -0.75 -16.88
C TRP A 57 2.57 -1.52 -17.68
N ARG A 58 2.51 -2.84 -17.66
CA ARG A 58 3.42 -3.72 -18.41
C ARG A 58 3.18 -3.66 -19.91
N ASP A 59 1.94 -3.53 -20.35
CA ASP A 59 1.59 -3.41 -21.77
C ASP A 59 2.17 -2.12 -22.37
N ASN A 60 2.38 -1.09 -21.55
CA ASN A 60 3.11 0.13 -21.92
C ASN A 60 4.65 -0.02 -21.85
N GLY A 61 5.18 -1.23 -21.72
CA GLY A 61 6.61 -1.52 -21.67
C GLY A 61 7.27 -1.21 -20.31
N ARG A 62 6.49 -0.98 -19.26
CA ARG A 62 7.01 -0.56 -17.95
C ARG A 62 7.02 -1.68 -16.92
N LYS A 63 7.96 -1.62 -15.97
CA LYS A 63 8.09 -2.65 -14.94
C LYS A 63 7.01 -2.53 -13.87
N ALA A 64 6.25 -3.60 -13.67
CA ALA A 64 5.38 -3.83 -12.53
C ALA A 64 5.67 -5.23 -11.93
N THR A 65 5.75 -5.35 -10.60
CA THR A 65 6.05 -6.60 -9.92
C THR A 65 5.13 -6.79 -8.72
N GLN A 66 4.40 -7.90 -8.68
CA GLN A 66 3.58 -8.26 -7.52
C GLN A 66 4.47 -8.69 -6.35
N LEU A 67 4.23 -8.09 -5.19
CA LEU A 67 4.95 -8.41 -3.97
C LEU A 67 4.41 -9.71 -3.36
N LYS A 68 5.32 -10.52 -2.80
CA LYS A 68 4.97 -11.78 -2.11
C LYS A 68 4.52 -11.49 -0.68
N VAL A 69 3.32 -10.95 -0.55
CA VAL A 69 2.69 -10.59 0.73
C VAL A 69 1.28 -11.13 0.81
N SER A 70 0.75 -11.27 2.03
CA SER A 70 -0.55 -11.88 2.28
C SER A 70 -1.74 -10.90 2.18
N HIS A 71 -1.50 -9.60 2.36
CA HIS A 71 -2.55 -8.59 2.44
C HIS A 71 -2.17 -7.31 1.65
N ALA A 72 -3.17 -6.49 1.37
CA ALA A 72 -2.99 -5.14 0.83
C ALA A 72 -2.67 -4.13 1.94
N PHE A 73 -1.43 -4.11 2.43
CA PHE A 73 -1.01 -3.14 3.46
C PHE A 73 -1.07 -1.70 2.94
N HIS A 74 -1.28 -0.73 3.84
CA HIS A 74 -1.45 0.70 3.49
C HIS A 74 -2.62 0.99 2.52
N SER A 75 -3.62 0.10 2.47
CA SER A 75 -4.85 0.28 1.72
C SER A 75 -6.08 0.37 2.63
N PRO A 76 -7.27 0.73 2.11
CA PRO A 76 -8.51 0.73 2.87
C PRO A 76 -8.84 -0.61 3.53
N HIS A 77 -8.28 -1.73 3.05
CA HIS A 77 -8.46 -3.05 3.69
C HIS A 77 -8.02 -3.05 5.16
N MET A 78 -7.05 -2.20 5.52
CA MET A 78 -6.53 -2.07 6.88
C MET A 78 -7.56 -1.46 7.85
N ALA A 79 -8.57 -0.74 7.36
CA ALA A 79 -9.59 -0.12 8.19
C ALA A 79 -10.35 -1.15 9.04
N THR A 80 -10.54 -2.37 8.51
CA THR A 80 -11.21 -3.50 9.18
C THR A 80 -10.64 -3.82 10.57
N ILE A 81 -9.35 -3.58 10.78
CA ILE A 81 -8.66 -3.89 12.04
C ILE A 81 -8.23 -2.65 12.82
N ALA A 82 -8.48 -1.45 12.29
CA ALA A 82 -7.93 -0.21 12.82
C ALA A 82 -8.36 0.04 14.27
N ASP A 83 -9.62 -0.22 14.60
CA ASP A 83 -10.13 -0.03 15.96
C ASP A 83 -9.54 -1.04 16.96
N GLN A 84 -9.44 -2.32 16.58
CA GLN A 84 -8.79 -3.35 17.41
C GLN A 84 -7.32 -2.99 17.66
N PHE A 85 -6.62 -2.54 16.62
CA PHE A 85 -5.24 -2.09 16.72
C PHE A 85 -5.11 -0.86 17.64
N ARG A 86 -6.02 0.12 17.52
CA ARG A 86 -6.08 1.30 18.38
C ARG A 86 -6.27 0.92 19.85
N THR A 87 -7.16 -0.02 20.17
CA THR A 87 -7.38 -0.47 21.56
C THR A 87 -6.09 -1.00 22.19
N VAL A 88 -5.34 -1.83 21.46
CA VAL A 88 -4.06 -2.36 21.95
C VAL A 88 -3.02 -1.26 22.10
N ALA A 89 -2.89 -0.40 21.08
CA ALA A 89 -1.93 0.70 21.08
C ALA A 89 -2.17 1.69 22.23
N ALA A 90 -3.43 2.00 22.54
CA ALA A 90 -3.80 2.89 23.65
C ALA A 90 -3.39 2.36 25.03
N GLY A 91 -3.13 1.06 25.17
CA GLY A 91 -2.62 0.45 26.41
C GLY A 91 -1.11 0.54 26.59
N LEU A 92 -0.38 1.12 25.63
CA LEU A 92 1.08 1.22 25.68
C LEU A 92 1.55 2.53 26.34
N THR A 93 2.64 2.45 27.09
CA THR A 93 3.36 3.65 27.56
C THR A 93 4.32 4.12 26.47
N TYR A 94 4.18 5.38 26.05
CA TYR A 94 5.04 5.99 25.03
C TYR A 94 6.14 6.83 25.68
N HIS A 95 7.39 6.55 25.34
CA HIS A 95 8.55 7.32 25.80
C HIS A 95 9.10 8.19 24.67
N PRO A 96 9.61 9.40 24.97
CA PRO A 96 10.26 10.23 23.98
C PRO A 96 11.51 9.52 23.41
N PRO A 97 11.74 9.59 22.09
CA PRO A 97 12.92 8.98 21.49
C PRO A 97 14.19 9.70 21.96
N THR A 98 15.24 8.93 22.28
CA THR A 98 16.55 9.47 22.66
C THR A 98 17.51 9.63 21.48
N LEU A 99 17.11 9.13 20.32
CA LEU A 99 17.79 9.28 19.03
C LEU A 99 16.85 9.95 18.02
N PRO A 100 17.38 10.69 17.03
CA PRO A 100 16.55 11.26 15.97
C PRO A 100 15.72 10.19 15.23
N VAL A 101 14.46 10.52 14.96
CA VAL A 101 13.53 9.69 14.19
C VAL A 101 13.04 10.50 13.00
N VAL A 102 13.15 9.93 11.80
CA VAL A 102 12.46 10.43 10.61
C VAL A 102 11.20 9.58 10.44
N SER A 103 10.03 10.19 10.55
CA SER A 103 8.76 9.49 10.30
C SER A 103 8.64 9.16 8.82
N ASN A 104 8.07 7.99 8.53
CA ASN A 104 7.56 7.65 7.22
C ASN A 104 6.33 8.48 6.87
#